data_AF-A0A931CG88-F1
#
_entry.id   AF-A0A931CG88-F1
#
_cell.length_a   1.000
_cell.length_b   1.000
_cell.length_c   1.000
_cell.angle_alpha   90.00
_cell.angle_beta   90.00
_cell.angle_gamma   90.00
#
_symmetry.space_group_name_H-M   'P 1'
#
loop_
_entity.id
_entity.type
_entity.pdbx_description
1 polymer ?
#
loop_
_entity_poly.entity_id
_entity_poly.type
_entity_poly.pdbx_seq_one_letter_code
_entity_poly.pdbx_strand_id
1 'polypeptide(L)' 'MKRKSGKCLTNRNDSRANGAELLQYTCNDKTKQLWTRHTM' A
#
# COMPACT_ATOMS: atom_id res chain seq x y z
N MET A 1 4.76 -6.11 -4.96
CA MET A 1 5.37 -6.74 -3.76
C MET A 1 4.28 -7.51 -3.00
N LYS A 2 4.34 -8.85 -2.99
CA LYS A 2 3.38 -9.77 -2.34
C LYS A 2 4.09 -11.08 -2.04
N ARG A 3 4.53 -11.33 -0.80
CA ARG A 3 5.33 -12.56 -0.55
C ARG A 3 4.85 -13.43 0.61
N LYS A 4 3.87 -12.98 1.42
CA LYS A 4 3.46 -13.71 2.64
C LYS A 4 1.95 -13.89 2.78
N SER A 5 1.15 -12.85 2.56
CA SER A 5 -0.29 -12.86 2.89
C SER A 5 -1.24 -12.89 1.70
N GLY A 6 -0.73 -12.71 0.47
CA GLY A 6 -1.59 -12.47 -0.70
C GLY A 6 -2.31 -11.10 -0.69
N LYS A 7 -2.05 -10.21 0.28
CA LYS A 7 -2.68 -8.88 0.43
C LYS A 7 -1.76 -7.72 0.02
N CYS A 8 -2.34 -6.62 -0.49
CA CYS A 8 -1.62 -5.42 -0.95
C CYS A 8 -1.38 -4.46 0.21
N LEU A 9 -0.25 -3.75 0.19
CA LEU A 9 0.01 -2.63 1.07
C LEU A 9 -0.90 -1.46 0.67
N THR A 10 -1.70 -0.93 1.59
CA THR A 10 -2.58 0.22 1.37
C THR A 10 -2.44 1.20 2.53
N ASN A 11 -2.58 2.49 2.26
CA ASN A 11 -2.79 3.48 3.32
C ASN A 11 -4.20 3.36 3.92
N ARG A 12 -4.32 3.69 5.20
CA ARG A 12 -5.61 3.79 5.89
C ARG A 12 -6.33 5.06 5.44
N ASN A 13 -7.63 4.95 5.17
CA ASN A 13 -8.51 6.05 4.77
C ASN A 13 -8.01 6.90 3.58
N ASP A 14 -7.17 6.33 2.69
CA ASP A 14 -6.53 7.05 1.58
C ASP A 14 -5.65 8.24 2.02
N SER A 15 -5.13 8.19 3.25
CA SER A 15 -4.26 9.24 3.78
C SER A 15 -2.93 9.34 3.02
N ARG A 16 -2.59 10.55 2.55
CA ARG A 16 -1.31 10.90 1.93
C ARG A 16 -0.39 11.66 2.89
N ALA A 17 -0.79 11.80 4.15
CA ALA A 17 -0.01 12.52 5.15
C ALA A 17 1.25 11.74 5.54
N ASN A 18 2.29 12.46 5.97
CA ASN A 18 3.47 11.84 6.57
C ASN A 18 3.06 11.08 7.83
N GLY A 19 3.56 9.85 7.97
CA GLY A 19 3.16 8.95 9.06
C GLY A 19 1.81 8.26 8.86
N ALA A 20 1.22 8.30 7.65
CA ALA A 20 0.02 7.54 7.35
C ALA A 20 0.19 6.05 7.68
N GLU A 21 -0.78 5.50 8.40
CA GLU A 21 -0.81 4.08 8.73
C GLU A 21 -0.96 3.23 7.46
N LEU A 22 -0.11 2.21 7.34
CA LEU A 22 -0.15 1.24 6.26
C LEU A 22 -0.66 -0.11 6.77
N LEU A 23 -1.58 -0.71 6.02
CA LEU A 23 -2.16 -2.02 6.33
C LEU A 23 -2.10 -2.97 5.12
N GLN A 24 -2.29 -4.26 5.37
CA GLN A 24 -2.41 -5.27 4.33
C GLN A 24 -3.89 -5.55 4.04
N TYR A 25 -4.35 -5.24 2.84
CA TYR A 25 -5.75 -5.38 2.43
C TYR A 25 -5.92 -6.18 1.14
N THR A 26 -7.14 -6.63 0.86
CA THR A 26 -7.49 -7.26 -0.42
C THR A 26 -7.06 -6.36 -1.57
N CYS A 27 -6.43 -6.95 -2.58
CA CYS A 27 -6.02 -6.18 -3.75
C CYS A 27 -7.22 -5.89 -4.62
N ASN A 28 -7.31 -4.64 -5.03
CA ASN A 28 -8.40 -4.13 -5.85
C ASN A 28 -7.92 -3.02 -6.79
N ASP A 29 -6.62 -3.02 -7.10
CA ASP A 29 -5.96 -2.12 -8.05
C ASP A 29 -6.20 -0.62 -7.80
N LYS A 30 -6.61 -0.26 -6.59
CA LYS A 30 -6.75 1.14 -6.20
C LYS A 30 -5.38 1.80 -6.19
N THR A 31 -5.34 3.07 -6.60
CA THR A 31 -4.12 3.90 -6.64
C THR A 31 -3.31 3.86 -5.34
N LYS A 32 -3.99 3.80 -4.19
CA LYS A 32 -3.37 3.64 -2.86
C LYS A 32 -2.64 2.32 -2.59
N GLN A 33 -2.71 1.36 -3.52
CA GLN A 33 -2.00 0.09 -3.48
C GLN A 33 -0.83 0.04 -4.48
N LEU A 34 -0.65 1.08 -5.29
CA LEU A 34 0.37 1.18 -6.32
C LEU A 34 1.56 1.98 -5.77
N TRP A 35 2.66 1.27 -5.53
CA TRP A 35 3.86 1.85 -4.93
C TRP A 35 5.02 1.78 -5.92
N THR A 36 5.64 2.93 -6.16
CA THR A 36 6.89 3.01 -6.90
C THR A 36 8.05 2.90 -5.92
N ARG A 37 8.96 1.96 -6.16
CA ARG A 37 10.19 1.86 -5.38
C ARG A 37 11.22 2.80 -5.99
N HIS A 38 11.50 3.91 -5.32
CA HIS A 38 12.66 4.72 -5.64
C HIS A 38 13.92 3.98 -5.19
N THR A 39 14.77 3.66 -6.14
CA THR A 39 16.15 3.24 -5.87
C THR A 39 17.01 4.47 -6.13
N MET A 40 17.72 4.93 -5.10
CA MET A 40 18.84 5.84 -5.27
C MET A 40 20.05 5.07 -5.81
#